data_AF-A0A0A9DVS5-F1
#
_entry.id   AF-A0A0A9DVS5-F1
#
_cell.length_a   1.000
_cell.length_b   1.000
_cell.length_c   1.000
_cell.angle_alpha   90.00
_cell.angle_beta   90.00
_cell.angle_gamma   90.00
#
_symmetry.space_group_name_H-M   'P 1'
#
loop_
_entity.id
_entity.type
_entity.pdbx_description
1 polymer ?
#
loop_
_entity_poly.entity_id
_entity_poly.type
_entity_poly.pdbx_seq_one_letter_code
_entity_poly.pdbx_strand_id
1 'polypeptide(L)'
;MNECPFLRPWLVVCGHMLLIVDHCISFSFGAPVIYKAYRLDMSVEPATWVEVVKLENYALFVGADVRSPPFSCLSPGRWGGRSNCLYYAHYSQPWSLHGLGDDADAVWDDTTDPDILFKRNWYGQLQALWVYPSMFYSGQ
;
A
#
# COMPACT_ATOMS: atom_id res chain seq x y z
N MET A 1 25.56 -0.51 0.16
CA MET A 1 24.24 -0.81 0.75
C MET A 1 23.64 0.54 1.08
N ASN A 2 22.97 1.16 0.11
CA ASN A 2 22.46 2.53 0.27
C ASN A 2 21.16 2.42 1.06
N GLU A 3 21.22 2.78 2.34
CA GLU A 3 20.07 2.85 3.22
C GLU A 3 19.01 3.73 2.56
N CYS A 4 17.84 3.15 2.28
CA CYS A 4 16.72 3.88 1.71
C CYS A 4 16.13 4.75 2.84
N PRO A 5 16.25 6.09 2.79
CA PRO A 5 15.75 6.93 3.86
C PRO A 5 14.22 7.03 3.76
N PHE A 6 13.57 7.21 4.91
CA PHE A 6 12.12 7.39 5.16
C PHE A 6 11.31 6.18 5.68
N LEU A 7 11.91 5.49 6.65
CA LEU A 7 11.41 5.29 8.04
C LEU A 7 9.95 5.70 8.32
N ARG A 8 9.00 4.77 8.16
CA ARG A 8 7.85 4.53 9.05
C ARG A 8 7.01 3.40 8.44
N PRO A 9 7.37 2.14 8.70
CA PRO A 9 6.51 1.03 8.35
C PRO A 9 5.15 1.20 9.02
N TRP A 10 4.09 0.73 8.38
CA TRP A 10 2.76 0.69 8.97
C TRP A 10 2.22 -0.72 9.05
N LEU A 11 1.36 -0.93 10.04
CA LEU A 11 0.62 -2.16 10.21
C LEU A 11 -0.71 -2.10 9.46
N VAL A 12 -1.07 -3.19 8.78
CA VAL A 12 -2.37 -3.36 8.16
C VAL A 12 -2.86 -4.79 8.36
N VAL A 13 -4.13 -4.93 8.72
CA VAL A 13 -4.80 -6.23 8.74
C VAL A 13 -5.28 -6.55 7.32
N CYS A 14 -4.83 -7.68 6.78
CA CYS A 14 -5.13 -8.14 5.43
C CYS A 14 -5.70 -9.55 5.45
N GLY A 15 -7.03 -9.65 5.55
CA GLY A 15 -7.70 -10.94 5.77
C GLY A 15 -7.25 -11.56 7.10
N HIS A 16 -6.61 -12.73 7.02
CA HIS A 16 -6.04 -13.43 8.19
C HIS A 16 -4.59 -13.03 8.50
N MET A 17 -3.97 -12.17 7.69
CA MET A 17 -2.58 -11.76 7.83
C MET A 17 -2.49 -10.42 8.56
N LEU A 18 -1.53 -10.31 9.48
CA LEU A 18 -1.04 -9.02 9.95
C LEU A 18 0.20 -8.67 9.14
N LEU A 19 0.16 -7.55 8.42
CA LEU A 19 1.24 -7.11 7.55
C LEU A 19 1.93 -5.88 8.13
N ILE A 20 3.27 -5.89 8.10
CA ILE A 20 4.07 -4.66 8.04
C ILE A 20 4.25 -4.33 6.56
N VAL A 21 3.89 -3.11 6.18
CA VAL A 21 4.19 -2.60 4.84
C VAL A 21 5.20 -1.49 5.00
N ASP A 22 6.32 -1.66 4.32
CA ASP A 22 7.39 -0.69 4.20
C ASP A 22 7.47 -0.17 2.78
N HIS A 23 8.08 1.00 2.61
CA HIS A 23 8.24 1.63 1.32
C HIS A 23 9.65 2.19 1.17
N CYS A 24 10.21 2.03 -0.02
CA CYS A 24 11.47 2.61 -0.40
C CYS A 24 11.22 3.54 -1.60
N ILE A 25 11.59 4.81 -1.44
CA ILE A 25 11.50 5.80 -2.51
C ILE A 25 12.67 5.54 -3.46
N SER A 26 12.36 5.24 -4.72
CA SER A 26 13.37 5.14 -5.77
C SER A 26 13.33 6.39 -6.63
N PHE A 27 14.49 7.01 -6.85
CA PHE A 27 14.65 8.15 -7.76
C PHE A 27 15.07 7.71 -9.18
N SER A 28 14.92 6.43 -9.52
CA SER A 28 15.23 5.88 -10.84
C SER A 28 14.02 5.94 -11.80
N PHE A 29 14.24 5.69 -13.10
CA PHE A 29 13.18 5.48 -14.08
C PHE A 29 12.34 4.25 -13.69
N GLY A 30 11.02 4.40 -13.56
CA GLY A 30 10.09 3.34 -13.10
C GLY A 30 9.09 3.87 -12.06
N ALA A 31 8.44 2.97 -11.31
CA ALA A 31 7.57 3.35 -10.21
C ALA A 31 8.39 4.13 -9.16
N PRO A 32 7.98 5.35 -8.75
CA PRO A 32 8.75 6.19 -7.84
C PRO A 32 8.84 5.62 -6.41
N VAL A 33 8.03 4.60 -6.11
CA VAL A 33 7.98 3.94 -4.80
C VAL A 33 7.82 2.44 -4.98
N ILE A 34 8.71 1.69 -4.30
CA ILE A 34 8.63 0.25 -4.19
C ILE A 34 8.11 -0.09 -2.79
N TYR A 35 7.00 -0.82 -2.72
CA TYR A 35 6.43 -1.29 -1.46
C TYR A 35 6.83 -2.73 -1.21
N LYS A 36 7.24 -3.04 0.02
CA LYS A 36 7.44 -4.40 0.49
C LYS A 36 6.48 -4.68 1.63
N ALA A 37 5.79 -5.81 1.55
CA ALA A 37 4.95 -6.29 2.63
C ALA A 37 5.62 -7.48 3.32
N TYR A 38 5.45 -7.56 4.64
CA TYR A 38 5.92 -8.65 5.47
C TYR A 38 4.77 -9.13 6.34
N ARG A 39 4.44 -10.42 6.31
CA ARG A 39 3.44 -11.01 7.20
C ARG A 39 4.09 -11.49 8.49
N LEU A 40 3.36 -11.38 9.59
CA LEU A 40 3.73 -12.03 10.84
C LEU A 40 3.53 -13.55 10.70
N ASP A 41 4.61 -14.29 10.79
CA ASP A 41 4.63 -15.75 10.85
C ASP A 41 4.75 -16.22 12.30
N MET A 42 3.66 -16.80 12.81
CA MET A 42 3.56 -17.35 14.16
C MET A 42 3.85 -18.86 14.21
N SER A 43 4.27 -19.48 13.10
CA SER A 43 4.64 -20.91 13.07
C SER A 43 5.98 -21.21 13.73
N VAL A 44 6.80 -20.19 13.95
CA VAL A 44 8.11 -20.23 14.62
C VAL A 44 8.09 -19.45 15.92
N GLU A 45 8.95 -19.82 16.88
CA GLU A 45 9.10 -19.13 18.16
C GLU A 45 10.54 -18.59 18.32
N PRO A 46 10.74 -17.26 18.50
CA PRO A 46 9.72 -16.22 18.47
C PRO A 46 9.14 -16.00 17.06
N ALA A 47 7.93 -15.44 16.98
CA ALA A 47 7.29 -15.10 15.70
C ALA A 47 8.21 -14.19 14.86
N THR A 48 8.20 -14.39 13.54
CA THR A 48 9.07 -13.67 12.61
C THR A 48 8.28 -12.95 11.52
N TRP A 49 8.92 -12.00 10.83
CA TRP A 49 8.33 -11.29 9.69
C TRP A 49 8.85 -11.89 8.40
N VAL A 50 7.94 -12.39 7.55
CA VAL A 50 8.27 -13.04 6.28
C VAL A 50 7.75 -12.19 5.12
N GLU A 51 8.59 -11.94 4.12
CA GLU A 51 8.20 -11.15 2.93
C GLU A 51 7.02 -11.79 2.19
N VAL A 52 6.06 -10.95 1.83
CA VAL A 52 4.89 -11.30 1.03
C VAL A 52 5.10 -10.72 -0.36
N VAL A 53 5.44 -11.60 -1.30
CA VAL A 53 5.63 -11.23 -2.71
C VAL A 53 4.29 -10.85 -3.36
N LYS A 54 3.19 -11.51 -2.97
CA LYS A 54 1.87 -11.32 -3.57
C LYS A 54 0.76 -11.29 -2.52
N LEU A 55 -0.15 -10.32 -2.64
CA LEU A 55 -1.36 -10.20 -1.82
C LEU A 55 -2.56 -10.97 -2.38
N GLU A 56 -2.39 -11.69 -3.48
CA GLU A 56 -3.46 -12.40 -4.19
C GLU A 56 -4.63 -11.48 -4.56
N ASN A 57 -5.84 -11.80 -4.09
CA ASN A 57 -7.07 -11.07 -4.37
C ASN A 57 -7.28 -9.84 -3.46
N TYR A 58 -6.29 -9.48 -2.64
CA TYR A 58 -6.36 -8.29 -1.80
C TYR A 58 -5.72 -7.09 -2.49
N ALA A 59 -6.23 -5.90 -2.17
CA ALA A 59 -5.56 -4.63 -2.42
C ALA A 59 -5.47 -3.83 -1.12
N LEU A 60 -4.43 -3.02 -1.01
CA LEU A 60 -4.23 -2.12 0.13
C LEU A 60 -4.66 -0.71 -0.24
N PHE A 61 -5.20 0.01 0.73
CA PHE A 61 -5.58 1.40 0.60
C PHE A 61 -4.83 2.22 1.62
N VAL A 62 -4.22 3.30 1.15
CA VAL A 62 -3.44 4.20 1.98
C VAL A 62 -3.74 5.64 1.60
N GLY A 63 -3.98 6.47 2.62
CA GLY A 63 -4.14 7.91 2.46
C GLY A 63 -2.81 8.65 2.53
N ALA A 64 -2.79 9.87 2.00
CA ALA A 64 -1.67 10.79 2.13
C ALA A 64 -1.41 11.30 3.57
N ASP A 65 -2.37 11.17 4.50
CA ASP A 65 -2.12 11.46 5.92
C ASP A 65 -1.57 10.22 6.64
N VAL A 66 -0.44 10.33 7.33
CA VAL A 66 0.12 9.23 8.15
C VAL A 66 -0.82 8.79 9.27
N ARG A 67 -1.69 9.67 9.75
CA ARG A 67 -2.72 9.34 10.76
C ARG A 67 -3.87 8.54 10.16
N SER A 68 -3.98 8.49 8.83
CA SER A 68 -4.96 7.64 8.17
C SER A 68 -4.54 6.18 8.28
N PRO A 69 -5.34 5.33 8.97
CA PRO A 69 -5.02 3.93 9.08
C PRO A 69 -5.17 3.31 7.68
N PRO A 70 -4.17 2.53 7.23
CA PRO A 70 -4.29 1.76 6.01
C PRO A 70 -5.30 0.62 6.22
N PHE A 71 -5.94 0.18 5.14
CA PHE A 71 -6.84 -0.98 5.19
C PHE A 71 -6.67 -1.87 3.96
N SER A 72 -7.17 -3.10 4.06
CA SER A 72 -7.23 -4.04 2.94
C SER A 72 -8.65 -4.17 2.40
N CYS A 73 -8.77 -4.34 1.09
CA CYS A 73 -10.01 -4.72 0.43
C CYS A 73 -9.83 -6.08 -0.21
N LEU A 74 -10.74 -7.01 0.08
CA LEU A 74 -10.83 -8.27 -0.64
C LEU A 74 -11.58 -8.07 -1.95
N SER A 75 -11.08 -8.70 -3.03
CA SER A 75 -11.71 -8.76 -4.34
C SER A 75 -12.12 -7.39 -4.90
N PRO A 76 -11.17 -6.45 -5.05
CA PRO A 76 -11.43 -5.13 -5.64
C PRO A 76 -11.99 -5.21 -7.08
N GLY A 77 -11.78 -6.33 -7.78
CA GLY A 77 -12.40 -6.60 -9.07
C GLY A 77 -13.93 -6.54 -9.08
N ARG A 78 -14.60 -6.67 -7.92
CA ARG A 78 -16.07 -6.50 -7.79
C ARG A 78 -16.57 -5.11 -8.19
N TRP A 79 -15.71 -4.10 -8.12
CA TRP A 79 -16.00 -2.73 -8.55
C TRP A 79 -15.09 -2.27 -9.71
N GLY A 80 -14.41 -3.21 -10.38
CA GLY A 80 -13.47 -2.92 -11.47
C GLY A 80 -12.06 -2.53 -11.02
N GLY A 81 -11.74 -2.69 -9.73
CA GLY A 81 -10.39 -2.47 -9.19
C GLY A 81 -9.41 -3.60 -9.49
N ARG A 82 -8.12 -3.33 -9.29
CA ARG A 82 -7.00 -4.27 -9.41
C ARG A 82 -6.67 -4.86 -8.04
N SER A 83 -6.28 -6.13 -8.02
CA SER A 83 -5.74 -6.81 -6.82
C SER A 83 -4.21 -6.80 -6.87
N ASN A 84 -3.56 -7.25 -5.81
CA ASN A 84 -2.10 -7.26 -5.69
C ASN A 84 -1.46 -5.89 -5.87
N CYS A 85 -2.15 -4.84 -5.43
CA CYS A 85 -1.67 -3.47 -5.53
C CYS A 85 -2.03 -2.66 -4.30
N LEU A 86 -1.40 -1.49 -4.22
CA LEU A 86 -1.65 -0.47 -3.24
C LEU A 86 -2.23 0.76 -3.94
N TYR A 87 -3.41 1.16 -3.49
CA TYR A 87 -4.09 2.39 -3.87
C TYR A 87 -3.63 3.52 -2.96
N TYR A 88 -2.99 4.52 -3.54
CA TYR A 88 -2.60 5.74 -2.85
C TYR A 88 -3.62 6.85 -3.13
N ALA A 89 -4.41 7.18 -2.11
CA ALA A 89 -5.38 8.26 -2.20
C ALA A 89 -4.71 9.61 -1.91
N HIS A 90 -4.71 10.47 -2.92
CA HIS A 90 -4.26 11.87 -2.87
C HIS A 90 -5.38 12.82 -3.34
N TYR A 91 -5.03 14.09 -3.54
CA TYR A 91 -5.96 15.18 -3.85
C TYR A 91 -6.48 15.20 -5.30
N SER A 92 -6.02 14.31 -6.18
CA SER A 92 -6.44 14.21 -7.58
C SER A 92 -6.94 12.80 -7.90
N GLN A 93 -7.80 12.71 -8.92
CA GLN A 93 -8.28 11.44 -9.49
C GLN A 93 -7.69 11.26 -10.90
N PRO A 94 -7.44 10.02 -11.34
CA PRO A 94 -7.58 8.76 -10.60
C PRO A 94 -6.51 8.61 -9.49
N TRP A 95 -6.76 7.75 -8.51
CA TRP A 95 -5.77 7.45 -7.46
C TRP A 95 -4.58 6.71 -8.03
N SER A 96 -3.37 7.05 -7.56
CA SER A 96 -2.16 6.34 -7.98
C SER A 96 -2.18 4.88 -7.53
N LEU A 97 -1.79 4.01 -8.44
CA LEU A 97 -1.63 2.59 -8.21
C LEU A 97 -0.14 2.27 -8.08
N HIS A 98 0.21 1.55 -7.03
CA HIS A 98 1.56 1.04 -6.84
C HIS A 98 1.53 -0.48 -6.70
N GLY A 99 2.44 -1.19 -7.37
CA GLY A 99 2.61 -2.62 -7.15
C GLY A 99 3.39 -2.91 -5.86
N LEU A 100 3.51 -4.20 -5.55
CA LEU A 100 4.31 -4.70 -4.43
C LEU A 100 5.52 -5.49 -4.96
N GLY A 101 6.66 -5.34 -4.28
CA GLY A 101 7.89 -6.06 -4.59
C GLY A 101 8.31 -5.87 -6.05
N ASP A 102 8.55 -6.98 -6.73
CA ASP A 102 9.01 -7.01 -8.13
C ASP A 102 7.90 -6.64 -9.13
N ASP A 103 6.63 -6.66 -8.71
CA ASP A 103 5.48 -6.24 -9.53
C ASP A 103 5.20 -4.72 -9.42
N ALA A 104 6.07 -3.95 -8.72
CA ALA A 104 5.91 -2.51 -8.51
C ALA A 104 5.68 -1.74 -9.81
N ASP A 105 6.47 -2.06 -10.85
CA ASP A 105 6.42 -1.39 -12.15
C ASP A 105 5.26 -1.87 -13.03
N ALA A 106 4.79 -3.11 -12.87
CA ALA A 106 3.72 -3.68 -13.71
C ALA A 106 2.36 -3.01 -13.50
N VAL A 107 2.19 -2.39 -12.33
CA VAL A 107 0.97 -1.72 -11.92
C VAL A 107 1.01 -0.21 -12.24
N TRP A 108 2.21 0.34 -12.45
CA TRP A 108 2.43 1.73 -12.80
C TRP A 108 2.17 1.95 -14.29
N ASP A 109 1.01 2.50 -14.63
CA ASP A 109 0.64 2.81 -16.01
C ASP A 109 0.73 4.32 -16.32
N ASP A 110 0.67 4.68 -17.62
CA ASP A 110 0.79 6.05 -18.13
C ASP A 110 -0.27 7.03 -17.57
N THR A 111 -1.32 6.52 -16.91
CA THR A 111 -2.32 7.36 -16.24
C THR A 111 -1.86 7.81 -14.85
N THR A 112 -0.77 7.24 -14.35
CA THR A 112 -0.18 7.58 -13.07
C THR A 112 0.78 8.74 -13.23
N ASP A 113 0.42 9.88 -12.64
CA ASP A 113 1.22 11.09 -12.71
C ASP A 113 2.61 10.85 -12.07
N PRO A 114 3.70 10.92 -12.85
CA PRO A 114 5.07 10.67 -12.38
C PRO A 114 5.57 11.73 -11.39
N ASP A 115 4.93 12.90 -11.36
CA ASP A 115 5.25 13.99 -10.44
C ASP A 115 4.52 13.85 -9.09
N ILE A 116 3.61 12.87 -8.95
CA ILE A 116 3.01 12.52 -7.65
C ILE A 116 4.03 11.76 -6.82
N LEU A 117 4.91 12.53 -6.20
CA LEU A 117 5.76 12.05 -5.12
C LEU A 117 4.86 11.52 -4.00
N PHE A 118 5.20 10.35 -3.47
CA PHE A 118 4.57 9.82 -2.27
C PHE A 118 4.87 10.72 -1.08
N LYS A 119 3.88 11.53 -0.69
CA LYS A 119 4.01 12.60 0.30
C LYS A 119 3.34 12.24 1.62
N ARG A 120 3.27 10.95 1.97
CA ARG A 120 2.54 10.46 3.16
C ARG A 120 2.96 11.09 4.50
N ASN A 121 4.05 11.85 4.53
CA ASN A 121 4.56 12.55 5.72
C ASN A 121 4.97 14.01 5.48
N TRP A 122 4.73 14.57 4.29
CA TRP A 122 5.29 15.88 3.92
C TRP A 122 4.32 17.04 4.17
N TYR A 123 3.05 16.75 4.42
CA TYR A 123 2.05 17.77 4.72
C TYR A 123 1.93 17.95 6.24
N GLY A 124 2.32 19.13 6.73
CA GLY A 124 2.17 19.51 8.14
C GLY A 124 0.73 19.85 8.56
N GLN A 125 -0.18 19.96 7.59
CA GLN A 125 -1.60 20.22 7.83
C GLN A 125 -2.39 18.92 8.00
N LEU A 126 -3.49 18.98 8.76
CA LEU A 126 -4.40 17.87 8.94
C LEU A 126 -5.13 17.58 7.62
N GLN A 127 -4.87 16.43 7.01
CA GLN A 127 -5.58 15.99 5.83
C GLN A 127 -6.79 15.14 6.25
N ALA A 128 -7.78 15.04 5.36
CA ALA A 128 -8.97 14.27 5.63
C ALA A 128 -8.61 12.81 5.94
N LEU A 129 -9.07 12.34 7.10
CA LEU A 129 -9.01 10.93 7.47
C LEU A 129 -9.98 10.15 6.59
N TRP A 130 -9.49 9.11 5.93
CA TRP A 130 -10.36 8.18 5.22
C TRP A 130 -10.86 7.09 6.18
N VAL A 131 -12.11 6.71 6.02
CA VAL A 131 -12.79 5.67 6.81
C VAL A 131 -13.09 4.46 5.95
N TYR A 132 -13.11 3.27 6.55
CA TYR A 132 -13.43 2.03 5.85
C TYR A 132 -14.89 2.04 5.37
N PRO A 133 -15.15 2.00 4.05
CA PRO A 133 -16.52 2.06 3.54
C PRO A 133 -17.36 0.85 3.92
N SER A 134 -18.60 1.07 4.35
CA SER A 134 -19.47 -0.02 4.81
C SER A 134 -19.83 -1.02 3.71
N MET A 135 -19.80 -0.59 2.45
CA MET A 135 -20.04 -1.42 1.27
C MET A 135 -19.04 -2.58 1.11
N PHE A 136 -17.90 -2.55 1.79
CA PHE A 136 -16.95 -3.66 1.79
C PHE A 136 -17.23 -4.71 2.87
N TYR A 137 -18.10 -4.43 3.85
CA TYR A 137 -18.52 -5.43 4.85
C TYR A 137 -19.60 -6.39 4.34
N SER A 138 -20.36 -6.02 3.32
CA SER A 138 -21.61 -6.70 2.93
C SER A 138 -21.46 -7.98 2.10
N GLY A 139 -20.30 -8.65 2.16
CA GLY A 139 -20.05 -9.85 1.37
C GLY A 139 -19.12 -10.88 2.01
N GLN A 140 -19.01 -10.91 3.34
CA GLN A 140 -18.46 -12.05 4.08
C GLN A 140 -19.54 -13.10 4.34
#